data_AF-A0A929VLA3-F1
#
_entry.id   AF-A0A929VLA3-F1
#
_cell.length_a   1.000
_cell.length_b   1.000
_cell.length_c   1.000
_cell.angle_alpha   90.00
_cell.angle_beta   90.00
_cell.angle_gamma   90.00
#
_symmetry.space_group_name_H-M   'P 1'
#
loop_
_entity.id
_entity.type
_entity.pdbx_description
1 polymer ?
#
loop_
_entity_poly.entity_id
_entity_poly.type
_entity_poly.pdbx_seq_one_letter_code
_entity_poly.pdbx_strand_id
1 'polypeptide(L)'
;MKKVLAIDMGATSIRGIIGYIENDNLMIKEVMRMSHKIVSENGFMRWQFNELLEKIVGKYDNRGKNTIGFTERFKFYEDAKSSYLIIATSEKALYANIMLQKGVVVD
;
A
#
# COMPACT_ATOMS: atom_id res chain seq x y z
N MET A 1 -4.52 17.64 11.14
CA MET A 1 -3.63 17.16 10.04
C MET A 1 -3.90 15.69 9.81
N LYS A 2 -4.28 15.29 8.58
CA LYS A 2 -4.33 13.87 8.20
C LYS A 2 -2.89 13.40 8.01
N LYS A 3 -2.36 12.61 8.95
CA LYS A 3 -1.00 12.04 8.83
C LYS A 3 -1.09 10.79 7.94
N VAL A 4 -0.49 10.86 6.76
CA VAL A 4 -0.47 9.79 5.77
C VAL A 4 0.97 9.29 5.63
N LEU A 5 1.13 7.98 5.50
CA LEU A 5 2.38 7.29 5.14
C LEU A 5 2.35 7.02 3.64
N ALA A 6 3.26 7.61 2.88
CA ALA A 6 3.43 7.30 1.46
C ALA A 6 4.42 6.15 1.29
N ILE A 7 4.04 5.12 0.53
CA ILE A 7 4.86 3.95 0.24
C ILE A 7 4.90 3.74 -1.27
N ASP A 8 6.09 3.60 -1.83
CA ASP A 8 6.25 3.05 -3.17
C ASP A 8 6.25 1.51 -3.06
N MET A 9 5.23 0.82 -3.57
CA MET A 9 5.11 -0.64 -3.45
C MET A 9 4.96 -1.27 -4.82
N GLY A 10 6.02 -1.89 -5.32
CA GLY A 10 5.88 -2.97 -6.28
C GLY A 10 6.81 -4.10 -5.89
N ALA A 11 6.35 -5.29 -6.17
CA ALA A 11 7.14 -6.49 -6.04
C ALA A 11 6.50 -7.54 -6.94
N THR A 12 7.32 -8.34 -7.60
CA THR A 12 6.91 -9.58 -8.28
C THR A 12 6.11 -10.51 -7.36
N SER A 13 6.32 -10.36 -6.04
CA SER A 13 5.48 -10.90 -4.98
C SER A 13 5.38 -9.92 -3.81
N ILE A 14 4.17 -9.54 -3.40
CA ILE A 14 3.96 -8.64 -2.26
C ILE A 14 3.99 -9.46 -0.97
N ARG A 15 4.83 -9.03 -0.03
CA ARG A 15 4.96 -9.61 1.30
C ARG A 15 4.42 -8.63 2.33
N GLY A 16 3.34 -9.01 3.01
CA GLY A 16 2.83 -8.28 4.17
C GLY A 16 3.50 -8.79 5.43
N ILE A 17 4.20 -7.89 6.13
CA ILE A 17 4.88 -8.19 7.38
C ILE A 17 4.28 -7.28 8.46
N ILE A 18 3.85 -7.87 9.57
CA ILE A 18 3.50 -7.10 10.77
C ILE A 18 4.72 -7.09 11.69
N GLY A 19 5.08 -5.89 12.16
CA GLY A 19 6.05 -5.69 13.23
C GLY A 19 5.35 -5.16 14.47
N TYR A 20 5.59 -5.76 15.63
CA TYR A 20 5.07 -5.28 16.91
C TYR A 20 6.10 -5.52 18.01
N ILE A 21 6.02 -4.74 19.10
CA ILE A 21 6.88 -4.94 20.27
C ILE A 21 6.14 -5.82 21.27
N GLU A 22 6.79 -6.86 21.75
CA GLU A 22 6.29 -7.73 22.82
C GLU A 22 7.43 -8.03 23.79
N ASN A 23 7.25 -7.73 25.08
CA ASN A 23 8.29 -7.87 26.11
C ASN A 23 9.63 -7.23 25.70
N ASP A 24 9.60 -5.97 25.24
CA ASP A 24 10.75 -5.20 24.72
C ASP A 24 11.47 -5.80 23.51
N ASN A 25 10.93 -6.85 22.90
CA ASN A 25 11.47 -7.48 21.70
C ASN A 25 10.68 -7.10 20.46
N LEU A 26 11.38 -6.78 19.36
CA LEU A 26 10.76 -6.57 18.06
C LEU A 26 10.37 -7.92 17.46
N MET A 27 9.07 -8.17 17.43
CA MET A 27 8.47 -9.33 16.79
C MET A 27 8.07 -8.98 15.37
N ILE A 28 8.52 -9.80 14.42
CA ILE A 28 8.22 -9.62 13.00
C ILE A 28 7.58 -10.90 12.49
N LYS A 29 6.37 -10.79 11.93
CA LYS A 29 5.65 -11.94 11.37
C LYS A 29 5.19 -11.63 9.96
N GLU A 30 5.51 -12.52 9.03
CA GLU A 30 4.87 -12.52 7.72
C GLU A 30 3.41 -12.92 7.87
N VAL A 31 2.50 -12.01 7.53
CA VAL A 31 1.05 -12.22 7.62
C VAL A 31 0.42 -12.43 6.25
N MET A 32 1.20 -12.25 5.18
CA MET A 32 0.74 -12.37 3.81
C MET A 32 1.91 -12.51 2.82
N ARG A 33 1.70 -13.34 1.80
CA ARG A 33 2.50 -13.36 0.57
C ARG A 33 1.58 -13.61 -0.61
N MET A 34 1.73 -12.81 -1.66
CA MET A 34 0.92 -12.95 -2.86
C MET A 34 1.75 -12.66 -4.10
N SER A 35 1.68 -13.57 -5.08
CA SER A 35 2.24 -13.36 -6.41
C SER A 35 1.32 -12.44 -7.21
N HIS A 36 1.91 -11.57 -8.01
CA HIS A 36 1.17 -10.65 -8.88
C HIS A 36 1.62 -10.80 -10.32
N LYS A 37 0.71 -10.53 -11.25
CA LYS A 37 1.00 -10.49 -12.68
C LYS A 37 0.89 -9.07 -13.19
N ILE A 38 1.75 -8.74 -14.15
CA ILE A 38 1.59 -7.52 -14.94
C ILE A 38 0.43 -7.76 -15.90
N VAL A 39 -0.49 -6.80 -15.98
CA VAL A 39 -1.61 -6.81 -16.93
C VAL A 39 -1.48 -5.67 -17.91
N SER A 40 -1.93 -5.92 -19.14
CA SER A 40 -2.08 -4.87 -20.16
C SER A 40 -3.48 -4.29 -20.05
N GLU A 41 -3.58 -3.00 -19.72
CA GLU A 41 -4.84 -2.27 -19.68
C GLU A 41 -4.65 -0.92 -20.37
N ASN A 42 -5.52 -0.61 -21.34
CA ASN A 42 -5.46 0.59 -22.18
C ASN A 42 -4.09 0.83 -22.84
N GLY A 43 -3.40 -0.24 -23.26
CA GLY A 43 -2.07 -0.15 -23.89
C GLY A 43 -0.91 0.08 -22.92
N PHE A 44 -1.18 0.13 -21.61
CA PHE A 44 -0.17 0.27 -20.57
C PHE A 44 -0.02 -1.02 -19.77
N MET A 45 1.22 -1.45 -19.58
CA MET A 45 1.57 -2.55 -18.67
C MET A 45 1.57 -2.02 -17.23
N ARG A 46 0.66 -2.54 -16.40
CA ARG A 46 0.47 -2.11 -15.01
C ARG A 46 0.22 -3.31 -14.10
N TRP A 47 0.43 -3.14 -12.80
CA TRP A 47 0.04 -4.17 -11.83
C TRP A 47 -1.49 -4.28 -11.71
N GLN A 48 -1.99 -5.47 -11.35
CA GLN A 48 -3.40 -5.71 -10.98
C GLN A 48 -3.76 -5.06 -9.62
N PHE A 49 -3.60 -3.75 -9.52
CA PHE A 49 -3.60 -3.03 -8.24
C PHE A 49 -4.94 -3.09 -7.52
N ASN A 50 -6.05 -3.06 -8.26
CA ASN A 50 -7.40 -3.22 -7.72
C ASN A 50 -7.56 -4.57 -7.00
N GLU A 51 -7.28 -5.68 -7.69
CA GLU A 51 -7.41 -7.02 -7.10
C GLU A 51 -6.48 -7.21 -5.89
N LEU A 52 -5.27 -6.66 -5.97
CA LEU A 52 -4.30 -6.66 -4.89
C LEU A 52 -4.84 -5.95 -3.65
N LEU A 53 -5.23 -4.68 -3.81
CA LEU A 53 -5.68 -3.87 -2.69
C LEU A 53 -7.00 -4.41 -2.13
N GLU A 54 -7.92 -4.90 -2.97
CA GLU A 54 -9.15 -5.52 -2.51
C GLU A 54 -8.89 -6.73 -1.62
N LYS A 55 -7.95 -7.60 -1.98
CA LYS A 55 -7.58 -8.77 -1.15
C LYS A 55 -6.92 -8.37 0.15
N ILE A 56 -6.05 -7.36 0.14
CA ILE A 56 -5.36 -6.88 1.35
C ILE A 56 -6.34 -6.20 2.28
N VAL A 57 -7.03 -5.18 1.77
CA VAL A 57 -7.96 -4.37 2.56
C VAL A 57 -9.13 -5.22 3.03
N GLY A 58 -9.73 -6.04 2.17
CA GLY A 58 -10.86 -6.90 2.53
C GLY A 58 -10.54 -7.92 3.64
N LYS A 59 -9.26 -8.26 3.85
CA LYS A 59 -8.84 -9.13 4.97
C LYS A 59 -8.87 -8.42 6.32
N TYR A 60 -8.67 -7.10 6.36
CA TYR A 60 -8.46 -6.35 7.61
C TYR A 60 -9.45 -5.19 7.81
N ASP A 61 -10.21 -4.81 6.79
CA ASP A 61 -11.19 -3.72 6.80
C ASP A 61 -12.43 -4.12 6.00
N ASN A 62 -13.56 -4.23 6.71
CA ASN A 62 -14.83 -4.68 6.14
C ASN A 62 -15.37 -3.74 5.05
N ARG A 63 -14.88 -2.50 4.97
CA ARG A 63 -15.25 -1.56 3.89
C ARG A 63 -14.65 -1.98 2.55
N GLY A 64 -13.57 -2.77 2.56
CA GLY A 64 -12.95 -3.35 1.37
C GLY A 64 -12.61 -2.30 0.31
N LYS A 65 -13.01 -2.56 -0.93
CA LYS A 65 -12.74 -1.68 -2.09
C LYS A 65 -13.18 -0.23 -1.91
N ASN A 66 -14.17 0.03 -1.05
CA ASN A 66 -14.71 1.38 -0.85
C ASN A 66 -13.73 2.31 -0.13
N THR A 67 -12.62 1.79 0.43
CA THR A 67 -11.57 2.61 1.04
C THR A 67 -10.46 2.98 0.05
N ILE A 68 -10.51 2.47 -1.18
CA ILE A 68 -9.48 2.68 -2.19
C ILE A 68 -9.91 3.87 -3.05
N GLY A 69 -9.02 4.86 -3.15
CA GLY A 69 -9.20 6.01 -4.02
C GLY A 69 -8.06 6.12 -5.03
N PHE A 70 -8.39 6.65 -6.21
CA PHE A 70 -7.42 7.02 -7.23
C PHE A 70 -7.33 8.54 -7.30
N THR A 71 -6.13 9.03 -7.57
CA THR A 71 -5.87 10.47 -7.74
C THR A 71 -4.98 10.69 -8.95
N GLU A 72 -5.08 11.88 -9.53
CA GLU A 72 -4.25 12.30 -10.65
C GLU A 72 -2.78 12.42 -10.21
N ARG A 73 -1.84 12.23 -11.15
CA ARG A 73 -0.40 12.14 -10.89
C ARG A 73 0.19 13.38 -10.19
N PHE A 74 -0.07 14.58 -10.69
CA PHE A 74 0.44 15.80 -10.07
C PHE A 74 -0.21 16.04 -8.71
N LYS A 75 -1.51 15.76 -8.58
CA LYS A 75 -2.19 15.80 -7.29
C LYS A 75 -1.57 14.81 -6.29
N PHE A 76 -1.23 13.60 -6.71
CA PHE A 76 -0.54 12.62 -5.87
C PHE A 76 0.79 13.17 -5.34
N TYR A 77 1.59 13.81 -6.20
CA TYR A 77 2.87 14.39 -5.78
C TYR A 77 2.70 15.54 -4.80
N GLU A 78 1.72 16.42 -5.01
CA GLU A 78 1.44 17.48 -4.04
C GLU A 78 0.96 16.91 -2.69
N ASP A 79 0.07 15.92 -2.70
CA ASP A 79 -0.43 15.28 -1.49
C ASP A 79 0.73 14.54 -0.76
N ALA A 80 1.65 13.90 -1.49
CA ALA A 80 2.79 13.18 -0.94
C ALA A 80 3.80 14.09 -0.20
N LYS A 81 3.97 15.35 -0.62
CA LYS A 81 4.83 16.33 0.08
C LYS A 81 4.35 16.60 1.51
N SER A 82 3.05 16.42 1.77
CA SER A 82 2.45 16.59 3.10
C SER A 82 2.48 15.31 3.96
N SER A 83 2.98 14.20 3.42
CA SER A 83 3.05 12.93 4.14
C SER A 83 4.02 13.00 5.32
N TYR A 84 3.76 12.20 6.35
CA TYR A 84 4.63 12.14 7.52
C TYR A 84 5.94 11.40 7.23
N LEU A 85 5.89 10.41 6.34
CA LEU A 85 7.02 9.59 5.93
C LEU A 85 6.80 9.16 4.47
N ILE A 86 7.88 9.23 3.70
CA ILE A 86 7.98 8.64 2.35
C ILE A 86 8.99 7.50 2.43
N ILE A 87 8.57 6.31 2.02
CA ILE A 87 9.47 5.15 1.88
C ILE A 87 9.87 5.04 0.42
N ALA A 88 11.11 5.39 0.11
CA ALA A 88 11.69 5.18 -1.21
C ALA A 88 12.06 3.71 -1.39
N THR A 89 11.56 3.08 -2.44
CA THR A 89 11.92 1.70 -2.78
C THR A 89 12.68 1.64 -4.10
N SER A 90 13.25 0.49 -4.43
CA SER A 90 13.90 0.25 -5.71
C SER A 90 12.93 -0.28 -6.79
N GLU A 91 11.63 -0.09 -6.60
CA GLU A 91 10.61 -0.61 -7.51
C GLU A 91 10.68 0.04 -8.90
N LYS A 92 10.42 -0.76 -9.94
CA LYS A 92 10.52 -0.33 -11.34
C LYS A 92 9.19 -0.27 -12.08
N ALA A 93 8.13 -0.86 -11.53
CA ALA A 93 6.84 -0.87 -12.18
C ALA A 93 6.15 0.49 -12.12
N LEU A 94 5.44 0.79 -13.20
CA LEU A 94 4.70 2.02 -13.34
C LEU A 94 3.47 2.00 -12.42
N TYR A 95 3.19 3.15 -11.80
CA TYR A 95 2.01 3.38 -10.96
C TYR A 95 1.93 2.49 -9.71
N ALA A 96 3.08 2.13 -9.13
CA ALA A 96 3.18 1.32 -7.92
C ALA A 96 3.10 2.13 -6.60
N ASN A 97 2.93 3.45 -6.70
CA ASN A 97 2.90 4.36 -5.56
C ASN A 97 1.55 4.29 -4.82
N ILE A 98 1.60 4.22 -3.48
CA ILE A 98 0.43 4.27 -2.60
C ILE A 98 0.59 5.26 -1.45
N MET A 99 -0.55 5.73 -0.94
CA MET A 99 -0.63 6.52 0.29
C MET A 99 -1.56 5.82 1.27
N LEU A 100 -1.07 5.56 2.48
CA LEU A 100 -1.80 4.93 3.58
C LEU A 100 -2.10 5.96 4.67
N GLN A 101 -3.37 6.22 4.93
CA GLN A 101 -3.76 7.12 6.00
C GLN A 101 -3.89 6.35 7.33
N LYS A 102 -3.21 6.82 8.38
CA LYS A 102 -3.33 6.20 9.71
C LYS A 102 -4.76 6.34 10.23
N GLY A 103 -5.35 5.21 10.64
CA GLY A 103 -6.64 5.13 11.32
C GLY A 103 -6.56 5.38 12.83
N VAL A 104 -7.70 5.26 13.51
CA VAL A 104 -7.81 5.33 14.97
C VAL A 104 -7.68 3.91 15.54
N VAL A 105 -6.96 3.75 16.65
CA VAL A 105 -6.94 2.50 17.42
C VAL A 105 -8.00 2.64 18.51
N VAL A 106 -8.92 1.68 18.58
CA VAL A 106 -9.95 1.58 19.62
C VAL A 106 -9.77 0.23 20.31
N ASP A 107 -9.89 0.23 21.65
CA ASP A 107 -9.79 -0.97 22.49
C ASP A 107 -11.08 -1.81 22.44
#